data_AF-U5YQH4-F1
#
_entry.id   AF-U5YQH4-F1
#
_cell.length_a   1.000
_cell.length_b   1.000
_cell.length_c   1.000
_cell.angle_alpha   90.00
_cell.angle_beta   90.00
_cell.angle_gamma   90.00
#
_symmetry.space_group_name_H-M   'P 1'
#
loop_
_entity.id
_entity.type
_entity.pdbx_description
1 polymer ?
#
loop_
_entity_poly.entity_id
_entity_poly.type
_entity_poly.pdbx_seq_one_letter_code
_entity_poly.pdbx_strand_id
1 'polypeptide(L)'
;MSAGDESGRGTAGPATGLGAALPAAGRAAESDPTADPEPRLAAGPLTPGQVVLHREILDGRVWLSYPVRVVAHEPDLLAVYLAHDTRLSFGEGEFSWGPHGWSTVADRWRSPGVLQLQRPGEAYAVWAFRDPATDELSGWYVNFQDPYRITAEGVDTLDHELDLWLPADGGPYRWKDVEAFEERARSGGFTPEQAAAVRAEAAGLAARIDRGDTWWAERWTHWRPAAQWTAPPPPA
;
A
#
# COMPACT_ATOMS: atom_id res chain seq x y z
N MET A 1 17.59 16.13 -0.95
CA MET A 1 17.39 15.39 0.31
C MET A 1 16.15 14.56 0.09
N SER A 2 16.36 13.29 -0.24
CA SER A 2 15.33 12.35 -0.69
C SER A 2 14.72 11.66 0.51
N ALA A 3 13.38 11.57 0.53
CA ALA A 3 12.68 10.61 1.37
C ALA A 3 12.98 9.22 0.81
N GLY A 4 13.96 8.54 1.38
CA GLY A 4 14.46 7.26 0.89
C GLY A 4 15.98 7.20 0.82
N ASP A 5 16.66 7.51 1.92
CA ASP A 5 17.96 6.92 2.23
C ASP A 5 18.28 7.15 3.72
N GLU A 6 17.79 6.25 4.58
CA GLU A 6 18.53 5.93 5.80
C GLU A 6 19.08 4.52 5.66
N SER A 7 20.26 4.47 5.08
CA SER A 7 21.17 3.33 5.08
C SER A 7 21.57 2.97 6.52
N GLY A 8 20.70 2.26 7.24
CA GLY A 8 21.08 1.52 8.43
C GLY A 8 21.77 0.23 8.04
N ARG A 9 23.12 0.20 8.04
CA ARG A 9 23.90 -1.04 8.01
C ARG A 9 23.67 -1.81 9.32
N GLY A 10 22.54 -2.50 9.43
CA GLY A 10 22.31 -3.55 10.42
C GLY A 10 22.83 -4.88 9.87
N THR A 11 23.78 -5.47 10.57
CA THR A 11 24.35 -6.79 10.24
C THR A 11 23.26 -7.87 10.24
N ALA A 12 23.10 -8.56 9.12
CA ALA A 12 22.21 -9.72 9.00
C ALA A 12 22.75 -10.90 9.83
N GLY A 13 21.93 -11.37 10.76
CA GLY A 13 22.01 -12.73 11.29
C GLY A 13 20.81 -13.53 10.76
N PRO A 14 20.96 -14.84 10.47
CA PRO A 14 19.81 -15.65 10.09
C PRO A 14 18.99 -15.91 11.36
N ALA A 15 17.75 -15.43 11.40
CA ALA A 15 16.81 -15.77 12.46
C ALA A 15 15.70 -16.65 11.88
N THR A 16 15.95 -17.95 11.97
CA THR A 16 14.92 -18.99 12.09
C THR A 16 13.90 -18.64 13.17
N GLY A 17 12.61 -18.79 12.86
CA GLY A 17 11.59 -19.09 13.87
C GLY A 17 10.39 -18.13 13.93
N LEU A 18 9.44 -18.27 13.02
CA LEU A 18 8.01 -18.05 13.33
C LEU A 18 7.38 -19.45 13.45
N GLY A 19 7.33 -19.94 14.69
CA GLY A 19 6.80 -21.25 15.04
C GLY A 19 5.28 -21.31 14.88
N ALA A 20 4.81 -22.41 14.29
CA ALA A 20 3.42 -22.74 14.08
C ALA A 20 2.68 -23.08 15.38
N ALA A 21 1.49 -22.50 15.57
CA ALA A 21 0.26 -23.14 16.07
C ALA A 21 -0.90 -22.11 16.14
N LEU A 22 -1.92 -22.29 15.29
CA LEU A 22 -3.20 -21.56 15.34
C LEU A 22 -4.24 -22.37 16.13
N PRO A 23 -5.10 -21.76 16.97
CA PRO A 23 -6.39 -22.34 17.32
C PRO A 23 -7.47 -21.96 16.29
N ALA A 24 -8.45 -22.85 16.13
CA ALA A 24 -9.56 -22.74 15.19
C ALA A 24 -10.52 -21.58 15.51
N ALA A 25 -11.15 -21.06 14.46
CA ALA A 25 -12.03 -19.90 14.42
C ALA A 25 -13.17 -19.94 15.46
N GLY A 26 -13.22 -18.91 16.31
CA GLY A 26 -14.35 -18.55 17.14
C GLY A 26 -15.32 -17.66 16.37
N ARG A 27 -16.62 -17.96 16.51
CA ARG A 27 -17.76 -17.35 15.82
C ARG A 27 -17.84 -15.84 16.06
N ALA A 28 -17.98 -15.06 14.99
CA ALA A 28 -18.15 -13.60 15.01
C ALA A 28 -19.33 -13.16 15.89
N ALA A 29 -19.12 -12.12 16.69
CA ALA A 29 -20.19 -11.43 17.39
C ALA A 29 -20.93 -10.49 16.41
N GLU A 30 -22.24 -10.67 16.30
CA GLU A 30 -23.16 -9.82 15.53
C GLU A 30 -23.20 -8.41 16.14
N SER A 31 -23.03 -7.39 15.29
CA SER A 31 -23.30 -5.98 15.61
C SER A 31 -24.74 -5.61 15.23
N ASP A 32 -25.32 -4.71 16.02
CA ASP A 32 -26.71 -4.22 16.01
C ASP A 32 -27.11 -3.55 14.67
N PRO A 33 -28.21 -3.94 14.01
CA PRO A 33 -28.56 -3.50 12.67
C PRO A 33 -29.57 -2.35 12.70
N THR A 34 -29.21 -1.14 13.14
CA THR A 34 -30.10 0.03 13.00
C THR A 34 -29.36 1.34 12.72
N ALA A 35 -28.71 1.40 11.56
CA ALA A 35 -28.60 2.62 10.78
C ALA A 35 -28.40 2.18 9.33
N ASP A 36 -29.44 2.29 8.49
CA ASP A 36 -29.27 2.08 7.05
C ASP A 36 -28.27 3.14 6.54
N PRO A 37 -27.07 2.76 6.06
CA PRO A 37 -26.26 3.72 5.34
C PRO A 37 -27.02 4.06 4.05
N GLU A 38 -27.29 5.35 3.85
CA GLU A 38 -27.73 5.93 2.58
C GLU A 38 -27.06 5.18 1.41
N PRO A 39 -27.81 4.75 0.37
CA PRO A 39 -27.26 3.99 -0.73
C PRO A 39 -26.22 4.84 -1.46
N ARG A 40 -24.94 4.66 -1.11
CA ARG A 40 -23.84 5.20 -1.89
C ARG A 40 -23.93 4.53 -3.24
N LEU A 41 -24.27 5.30 -4.27
CA LEU A 41 -24.16 4.87 -5.66
C LEU A 41 -22.81 4.18 -5.83
N ALA A 42 -22.83 2.90 -6.19
CA ALA A 42 -21.62 2.17 -6.49
C ALA A 42 -20.85 2.97 -7.54
N ALA A 43 -19.65 3.42 -7.18
CA ALA A 43 -18.81 4.15 -8.10
C ALA A 43 -18.56 3.29 -9.34
N GLY A 44 -18.70 3.90 -10.52
CA GLY A 44 -18.52 3.21 -11.80
C GLY A 44 -17.08 2.70 -11.98
N PRO A 45 -16.84 1.83 -12.95
CA PRO A 45 -15.49 1.33 -13.22
C PRO A 45 -14.56 2.49 -13.60
N LEU A 46 -13.40 2.56 -12.94
CA LEU A 46 -12.32 3.46 -13.32
C LEU A 46 -11.81 3.17 -14.75
N THR A 47 -11.46 4.22 -15.49
CA THR A 47 -11.02 4.09 -16.89
C THR A 47 -9.52 4.35 -17.05
N PRO A 48 -8.79 3.59 -17.88
CA PRO A 48 -7.37 3.86 -18.15
C PRO A 48 -7.12 5.31 -18.61
N GLY A 49 -6.11 5.96 -18.02
CA GLY A 49 -5.75 7.36 -18.24
C GLY A 49 -6.50 8.36 -17.35
N GLN A 50 -7.60 7.95 -16.70
CA GLN A 50 -8.32 8.78 -15.75
C GLN A 50 -7.41 9.14 -14.56
N VAL A 51 -7.47 10.38 -14.11
CA VAL A 51 -6.87 10.81 -12.85
C VAL A 51 -7.93 10.70 -11.76
N VAL A 52 -7.60 10.00 -10.68
CA VAL A 52 -8.46 9.82 -9.49
C VAL A 52 -7.65 10.06 -8.22
N LEU A 53 -8.31 10.24 -7.09
CA LEU A 53 -7.63 10.28 -5.80
C LEU A 53 -7.35 8.86 -5.29
N HIS A 54 -6.11 8.60 -4.89
CA HIS A 54 -5.78 7.53 -3.97
C HIS A 54 -5.79 8.12 -2.56
N ARG A 55 -6.53 7.50 -1.63
CA ARG A 55 -6.78 8.03 -0.29
C ARG A 55 -6.54 6.97 0.76
N GLU A 56 -5.85 7.36 1.82
CA GLU A 56 -5.81 6.60 3.06
C GLU A 56 -6.87 7.15 4.01
N ILE A 57 -7.75 6.27 4.49
CA ILE A 57 -8.87 6.63 5.35
C ILE A 57 -8.61 6.14 6.76
N LEU A 58 -8.39 7.07 7.68
CA LEU A 58 -8.22 6.81 9.10
C LEU A 58 -9.28 7.56 9.90
N ASP A 59 -9.84 6.93 10.93
CA ASP A 59 -10.94 7.48 11.74
C ASP A 59 -12.15 7.94 10.90
N GLY A 60 -12.40 7.25 9.77
CA GLY A 60 -13.47 7.58 8.82
C GLY A 60 -13.24 8.86 8.00
N ARG A 61 -12.02 9.43 8.03
CA ARG A 61 -11.65 10.67 7.33
C ARG A 61 -10.37 10.46 6.51
N VAL A 62 -10.13 11.34 5.55
CA VAL A 62 -8.91 11.29 4.73
C VAL A 62 -7.70 11.66 5.58
N TRP A 63 -6.74 10.74 5.71
CA TRP A 63 -5.47 10.93 6.41
C TRP A 63 -4.35 11.37 5.45
N LEU A 64 -4.31 10.74 4.28
CA LEU A 64 -3.48 11.12 3.13
C LEU A 64 -4.31 11.00 1.85
N SER A 65 -4.11 11.92 0.91
CA SER A 65 -4.60 11.77 -0.45
C SER A 65 -3.62 12.31 -1.48
N TYR A 66 -3.58 11.65 -2.64
CA TYR A 66 -2.79 12.07 -3.78
C TYR A 66 -3.43 11.61 -5.10
N PRO A 67 -3.36 12.43 -6.16
CA PRO A 67 -3.90 12.06 -7.45
C PRO A 67 -3.01 11.03 -8.16
N VAL A 68 -3.62 9.95 -8.63
CA VAL A 68 -2.97 8.88 -9.41
C VAL A 68 -3.63 8.74 -10.77
N ARG A 69 -2.87 8.27 -11.77
CA ARG A 69 -3.45 7.87 -13.07
C ARG A 69 -3.79 6.40 -13.06
N VAL A 70 -5.01 6.07 -13.46
CA VAL A 70 -5.45 4.69 -13.68
C VAL A 70 -4.70 4.12 -14.87
N VAL A 71 -4.01 3.01 -14.67
CA VAL A 71 -3.31 2.27 -15.73
C VAL A 71 -4.19 1.14 -16.25
N ALA A 72 -4.80 0.39 -15.35
CA ALA A 72 -5.77 -0.65 -15.63
C ALA A 72 -6.76 -0.80 -14.47
N HIS A 73 -8.00 -1.12 -14.79
CA HIS A 73 -9.01 -1.53 -13.81
C HIS A 73 -9.80 -2.68 -14.44
N GLU A 74 -9.38 -3.89 -14.07
CA GLU A 74 -9.84 -5.18 -14.58
C GLU A 74 -10.49 -5.95 -13.41
N PRO A 75 -11.30 -7.00 -13.67
CA PRO A 75 -11.99 -7.74 -12.62
C PRO A 75 -11.09 -8.31 -11.52
N ASP A 76 -9.81 -8.54 -11.81
CA ASP A 76 -8.82 -9.11 -10.92
C ASP A 76 -7.65 -8.16 -10.62
N LEU A 77 -7.68 -6.91 -11.09
CA LEU A 77 -6.55 -5.99 -10.95
C LEU A 77 -6.94 -4.51 -11.00
N LEU A 78 -6.48 -3.77 -9.99
CA LEU A 78 -6.32 -2.33 -10.07
C LEU A 78 -4.83 -2.02 -10.25
N ALA A 79 -4.50 -1.23 -11.26
CA ALA A 79 -3.17 -0.68 -11.48
C ALA A 79 -3.26 0.84 -11.59
N VAL A 80 -2.51 1.55 -10.77
CA VAL A 80 -2.44 3.02 -10.76
C VAL A 80 -1.00 3.50 -10.78
N TYR A 81 -0.76 4.71 -11.28
CA TYR A 81 0.56 5.32 -11.37
C TYR A 81 0.59 6.64 -10.61
N LEU A 82 1.48 6.73 -9.62
CA LEU A 82 1.83 7.93 -8.89
C LEU A 82 3.07 8.55 -9.52
N ALA A 83 2.91 9.70 -10.17
CA ALA A 83 4.02 10.37 -10.83
C ALA A 83 4.93 11.10 -9.83
N HIS A 84 6.22 11.21 -10.16
CA HIS A 84 7.14 12.12 -9.47
C HIS A 84 6.59 13.55 -9.39
N ASP A 85 6.84 14.23 -8.28
CA ASP A 85 6.41 15.61 -7.96
C ASP A 85 4.90 15.79 -7.76
N THR A 86 4.12 14.70 -7.73
CA THR A 86 2.70 14.73 -7.39
C THR A 86 2.47 15.31 -6.00
N ARG A 87 1.54 16.26 -5.88
CA ARG A 87 1.19 16.88 -4.59
C ARG A 87 0.52 15.88 -3.66
N LEU A 88 0.99 15.85 -2.42
CA LEU A 88 0.40 15.09 -1.33
C LEU A 88 -0.46 16.04 -0.49
N SER A 89 -1.65 15.60 -0.11
CA SER A 89 -2.55 16.35 0.77
C SER A 89 -2.83 15.54 2.02
N PHE A 90 -2.57 16.12 3.17
CA PHE A 90 -2.69 15.46 4.47
C PHE A 90 -3.95 15.92 5.19
N GLY A 91 -4.59 15.02 5.91
CA GLY A 91 -5.76 15.31 6.73
C GLY A 91 -5.43 16.33 7.84
N GLU A 92 -6.40 17.18 8.15
CA GLU A 92 -6.29 18.16 9.23
C GLU A 92 -6.92 17.65 10.54
N GLY A 93 -6.44 18.19 11.66
CA GLY A 93 -6.90 17.83 13.01
C GLY A 93 -6.17 16.63 13.61
N GLU A 94 -6.65 16.18 14.76
CA GLU A 94 -6.09 15.02 15.46
C GLU A 94 -6.62 13.73 14.84
N PHE A 95 -5.73 12.75 14.63
CA PHE A 95 -6.05 11.40 14.22
C PHE A 95 -5.55 10.42 15.28
N SER A 96 -6.20 9.28 15.42
CA SER A 96 -5.86 8.22 16.38
C SER A 96 -4.42 7.73 16.23
N TRP A 97 -3.87 7.77 15.01
CA TRP A 97 -2.50 7.39 14.68
C TRP A 97 -1.51 8.55 14.63
N GLY A 98 -1.95 9.77 14.97
CA GLY A 98 -1.18 10.99 14.79
C GLY A 98 -1.17 11.49 13.34
N PRO A 99 -0.35 12.52 13.03
CA PRO A 99 -0.20 13.00 11.66
C PRO A 99 0.42 11.92 10.77
N HIS A 100 0.08 11.94 9.48
CA HIS A 100 0.66 11.02 8.51
C HIS A 100 2.19 11.19 8.47
N GLY A 101 2.95 10.09 8.52
CA GLY A 101 4.42 10.15 8.65
C GLY A 101 5.10 11.00 7.56
N TRP A 102 4.58 10.96 6.34
CA TRP A 102 5.11 11.76 5.22
C TRP A 102 4.84 13.27 5.33
N SER A 103 3.91 13.71 6.19
CA SER A 103 3.54 15.13 6.30
C SER A 103 4.67 16.01 6.82
N THR A 104 5.64 15.42 7.51
CA THR A 104 6.83 16.11 8.03
C THR A 104 7.98 16.13 7.03
N VAL A 105 7.91 15.33 5.97
CA VAL A 105 9.02 15.09 5.04
C VAL A 105 8.86 15.91 3.76
N ALA A 106 7.68 15.86 3.12
CA ALA A 106 7.42 16.59 1.89
C ALA A 106 5.91 16.77 1.62
N ASP A 107 5.55 17.87 0.96
CA ASP A 107 4.21 18.11 0.41
C ASP A 107 4.03 17.52 -1.01
N ARG A 108 5.03 16.78 -1.50
CA ARG A 108 5.08 16.17 -2.83
C ARG A 108 5.81 14.84 -2.80
N TRP A 109 5.42 13.93 -3.68
CA TRP A 109 6.11 12.67 -3.92
C TRP A 109 7.51 12.95 -4.50
N ARG A 110 8.57 12.65 -3.74
CA ARG A 110 9.96 12.95 -4.13
C ARG A 110 10.70 11.78 -4.76
N SER A 111 10.23 10.55 -4.57
CA SER A 111 10.80 9.38 -5.23
C SER A 111 10.48 9.40 -6.73
N PRO A 112 11.15 8.56 -7.55
CA PRO A 112 10.72 8.29 -8.90
C PRO A 112 9.24 7.90 -8.94
N GLY A 113 8.59 8.12 -10.09
CA GLY A 113 7.21 7.70 -10.26
C GLY A 113 7.05 6.19 -10.06
N VAL A 114 5.95 5.77 -9.47
CA VAL A 114 5.75 4.40 -9.01
C VAL A 114 4.41 3.86 -9.52
N LEU A 115 4.45 2.65 -10.07
CA LEU A 115 3.27 1.85 -10.42
C LEU A 115 2.84 1.09 -9.18
N GLN A 116 1.57 1.15 -8.82
CA GLN A 116 0.98 0.42 -7.70
C GLN A 116 -0.07 -0.56 -8.22
N LEU A 117 -0.01 -1.80 -7.77
CA LEU A 117 -0.82 -2.92 -8.24
C LEU A 117 -1.53 -3.58 -7.06
N GLN A 118 -2.84 -3.77 -7.14
CA GLN A 118 -3.58 -4.48 -6.09
C GLN A 118 -4.70 -5.31 -6.71
N ARG A 119 -4.83 -6.58 -6.28
CA ARG A 119 -5.98 -7.41 -6.64
C ARG A 119 -7.15 -7.09 -5.71
N PRO A 120 -8.41 -7.16 -6.18
CA PRO A 120 -9.57 -6.98 -5.33
C PRO A 120 -9.54 -7.94 -4.13
N GLY A 121 -9.77 -7.42 -2.93
CA GLY A 121 -9.83 -8.21 -1.70
C GLY A 121 -8.47 -8.55 -1.07
N GLU A 122 -7.34 -8.33 -1.75
CA GLU A 122 -6.01 -8.54 -1.13
C GLU A 122 -5.64 -7.38 -0.21
N ALA A 123 -5.10 -7.70 0.97
CA ALA A 123 -4.67 -6.74 1.98
C ALA A 123 -3.20 -6.32 1.80
N TYR A 124 -2.77 -6.14 0.54
CA TYR A 124 -1.49 -5.55 0.18
C TYR A 124 -1.54 -5.01 -1.24
N ALA A 125 -0.75 -3.98 -1.51
CA ALA A 125 -0.43 -3.51 -2.86
C ALA A 125 1.04 -3.79 -3.18
N VAL A 126 1.36 -3.98 -4.46
CA VAL A 126 2.71 -4.19 -4.96
C VAL A 126 3.14 -3.02 -5.82
N TRP A 127 4.22 -2.37 -5.42
CA TRP A 127 4.72 -1.14 -6.02
C TRP A 127 6.01 -1.42 -6.79
N ALA A 128 6.07 -1.01 -8.05
CA ALA A 128 7.22 -1.22 -8.93
C ALA A 128 8.16 -0.01 -8.89
N PHE A 129 9.30 -0.14 -8.22
CA PHE A 129 10.31 0.91 -8.16
C PHE A 129 11.33 0.75 -9.27
N ARG A 130 11.67 1.88 -9.91
CA ARG A 130 12.65 1.95 -11.00
C ARG A 130 13.84 2.82 -10.64
N ASP A 131 14.98 2.46 -11.18
CA ASP A 131 16.20 3.24 -11.05
C ASP A 131 16.06 4.52 -11.92
N PRO A 132 16.23 5.72 -11.37
CA PRO A 132 16.04 6.95 -12.13
C PRO A 132 17.11 7.21 -13.19
N ALA A 133 18.28 6.58 -13.11
CA ALA A 133 19.37 6.72 -14.07
C ALA A 133 19.26 5.73 -15.22
N THR A 134 18.83 4.49 -14.97
CA THR A 134 18.74 3.43 -16.00
C THR A 134 17.32 3.14 -16.47
N ASP A 135 16.31 3.60 -15.73
CA ASP A 135 14.89 3.24 -15.90
C ASP A 135 14.62 1.72 -15.78
N GLU A 136 15.58 0.94 -15.30
CA GLU A 136 15.40 -0.50 -15.03
C GLU A 136 14.62 -0.71 -13.73
N LEU A 137 14.00 -1.88 -13.58
CA LEU A 137 13.30 -2.22 -12.34
C LEU A 137 14.34 -2.42 -11.23
N SER A 138 14.25 -1.69 -10.13
CA SER A 138 15.10 -1.87 -8.95
C SER A 138 14.56 -2.96 -8.03
N GLY A 139 13.23 -3.08 -7.95
CA GLY A 139 12.57 -4.08 -7.12
C GLY A 139 11.08 -3.81 -6.94
N TRP A 140 10.46 -4.73 -6.21
CA TRP A 140 9.06 -4.68 -5.82
C TRP A 140 8.94 -4.35 -4.35
N TYR A 141 8.10 -3.39 -4.02
CA TYR A 141 7.76 -3.04 -2.65
C TYR A 141 6.34 -3.50 -2.38
N VAL A 142 6.17 -4.40 -1.43
CA VAL A 142 4.86 -4.83 -0.95
C VAL A 142 4.48 -3.91 0.21
N ASN A 143 3.41 -3.17 0.00
CA ASN A 143 2.77 -2.31 1.01
C ASN A 143 1.59 -3.07 1.60
N PHE A 144 1.67 -3.55 2.84
CA PHE A 144 0.49 -4.15 3.48
C PHE A 144 -0.51 -3.04 3.80
N GLN A 145 -1.76 -3.22 3.38
CA GLN A 145 -2.79 -2.18 3.45
C GLN A 145 -4.18 -2.81 3.37
N ASP A 146 -5.22 -2.04 3.68
CA ASP A 146 -6.59 -2.51 3.48
C ASP A 146 -6.85 -2.92 2.01
N PRO A 147 -7.74 -3.90 1.78
CA PRO A 147 -8.34 -4.08 0.47
C PRO A 147 -8.96 -2.78 -0.01
N TYR A 148 -8.64 -2.38 -1.24
CA TYR A 148 -9.12 -1.11 -1.74
C TYR A 148 -10.65 -1.08 -1.90
N ARG A 149 -11.22 0.12 -1.78
CA ARG A 149 -12.63 0.41 -2.09
C ARG A 149 -12.69 1.49 -3.17
N ILE A 150 -13.42 1.23 -4.26
CA ILE A 150 -13.68 2.25 -5.27
C ILE A 150 -14.79 3.19 -4.77
N THR A 151 -14.55 4.49 -4.88
CA THR A 151 -15.45 5.57 -4.46
C THR A 151 -15.65 6.57 -5.60
N ALA A 152 -16.56 7.53 -5.40
CA ALA A 152 -16.78 8.59 -6.39
C ALA A 152 -15.52 9.43 -6.64
N GLU A 153 -14.66 9.58 -5.63
CA GLU A 153 -13.42 10.35 -5.72
C GLU A 153 -12.21 9.53 -6.24
N GLY A 154 -12.28 8.20 -6.12
CA GLY A 154 -11.22 7.30 -6.59
C GLY A 154 -11.11 6.02 -5.78
N VAL A 155 -9.98 5.85 -5.09
CA VAL A 155 -9.58 4.61 -4.41
C VAL A 155 -9.31 4.93 -2.94
N ASP A 156 -10.02 4.24 -2.05
CA ASP A 156 -9.76 4.29 -0.61
C ASP A 156 -9.01 3.02 -0.18
N THR A 157 -8.08 3.18 0.74
CA THR A 157 -7.38 2.11 1.46
C THR A 157 -6.93 2.65 2.83
N LEU A 158 -6.09 1.92 3.56
CA LEU A 158 -5.35 2.39 4.72
C LEU A 158 -4.08 1.55 4.86
N ASP A 159 -2.93 2.20 5.02
CA ASP A 159 -1.65 1.53 5.24
C ASP A 159 -1.63 0.73 6.56
N HIS A 160 -0.95 -0.43 6.56
CA HIS A 160 -0.80 -1.28 7.74
C HIS A 160 0.61 -1.22 8.35
N GLU A 161 1.43 -0.24 8.00
CA GLU A 161 2.80 0.04 8.48
C GLU A 161 3.85 -1.05 8.14
N LEU A 162 3.44 -2.30 7.97
CA LEU A 162 4.32 -3.40 7.64
C LEU A 162 4.60 -3.42 6.13
N ASP A 163 5.85 -3.71 5.77
CA ASP A 163 6.29 -3.71 4.37
C ASP A 163 7.29 -4.82 4.05
N LEU A 164 7.44 -5.12 2.76
CA LEU A 164 8.42 -6.09 2.27
C LEU A 164 9.04 -5.65 0.94
N TRP A 165 10.37 -5.65 0.87
CA TRP A 165 11.14 -5.30 -0.33
C TRP A 165 11.72 -6.54 -1.01
N LEU A 166 11.40 -6.73 -2.29
CA LEU A 166 11.99 -7.77 -3.15
C LEU A 166 12.91 -7.10 -4.18
N PRO A 167 14.24 -7.26 -4.09
CA PRO A 167 15.13 -6.66 -5.08
C PRO A 167 15.02 -7.38 -6.43
N ALA A 168 15.14 -6.63 -7.53
CA ALA A 168 15.04 -7.18 -8.88
C ALA A 168 16.26 -8.02 -9.30
N ASP A 169 17.36 -7.96 -8.54
CA ASP A 169 18.60 -8.70 -8.77
C ASP A 169 18.53 -10.19 -8.37
N GLY A 170 17.37 -10.64 -7.88
CA GLY A 170 17.15 -12.01 -7.41
C GLY A 170 17.70 -12.29 -6.01
N GLY A 171 18.16 -11.25 -5.30
CA GLY A 171 18.52 -11.34 -3.89
C GLY A 171 17.33 -11.68 -2.98
N PRO A 172 17.61 -12.08 -1.72
CA PRO A 172 16.55 -12.35 -0.76
C PRO A 172 15.73 -11.09 -0.48
N TYR A 173 14.42 -11.27 -0.29
CA TYR A 173 13.56 -10.19 0.15
C TYR A 173 13.91 -9.74 1.58
N ARG A 174 13.48 -8.52 1.93
CA ARG A 174 13.73 -7.91 3.23
C ARG A 174 12.43 -7.38 3.80
N TRP A 175 12.18 -7.70 5.07
CA TRP A 175 11.13 -7.04 5.83
C TRP A 175 11.50 -5.59 6.10
N LYS A 176 10.47 -4.75 6.09
CA LYS A 176 10.57 -3.32 6.36
C LYS A 176 9.54 -2.95 7.41
N ASP A 177 9.95 -2.04 8.29
CA ASP A 177 9.07 -1.35 9.23
C ASP A 177 8.29 -2.27 10.21
N VAL A 178 8.84 -3.49 10.43
CA VAL A 178 8.32 -4.48 11.40
C VAL A 178 8.17 -3.89 12.80
N GLU A 179 9.19 -3.20 13.32
CA GLU A 179 9.11 -2.63 14.67
C GLU A 179 8.10 -1.48 14.74
N ALA A 180 7.96 -0.69 13.68
CA ALA A 180 6.97 0.38 13.62
C ALA A 180 5.55 -0.20 13.65
N PHE A 181 5.30 -1.27 12.88
CA PHE A 181 4.05 -2.02 12.93
C PHE A 181 3.78 -2.59 14.34
N GLU A 182 4.78 -3.23 14.96
CA GLU A 182 4.62 -3.83 16.30
C GLU A 182 4.39 -2.76 17.38
N GLU A 183 5.06 -1.61 17.31
CA GLU A 183 4.79 -0.48 18.20
C GLU A 183 3.38 0.09 17.99
N ARG A 184 2.95 0.27 16.73
CA ARG A 184 1.59 0.72 16.40
C ARG A 184 0.54 -0.26 16.94
N ALA A 185 0.77 -1.57 16.83
CA ALA A 185 -0.10 -2.58 17.41
C ALA A 185 -0.13 -2.51 18.95
N ARG A 186 1.04 -2.37 19.61
CA ARG A 186 1.14 -2.26 21.08
C ARG A 186 0.49 -1.01 21.64
N SER A 187 0.55 0.11 20.91
CA SER A 187 -0.03 1.39 21.29
C SER A 187 -1.52 1.53 20.97
N GLY A 188 -2.14 0.48 20.42
CA GLY A 188 -3.58 0.43 20.16
C GLY A 188 -4.00 1.03 18.81
N GLY A 189 -3.06 1.23 17.89
CA GLY A 189 -3.38 1.61 16.50
C GLY A 189 -4.16 0.53 15.75
N PHE A 190 -4.01 -0.73 16.14
CA PHE A 190 -4.79 -1.87 15.65
C PHE A 190 -5.47 -2.60 16.80
N THR A 191 -6.64 -3.20 16.56
CA THR A 191 -7.14 -4.24 17.47
C THR A 191 -6.23 -5.47 17.39
N PRO A 192 -6.21 -6.33 18.43
CA PRO A 192 -5.44 -7.58 18.39
C PRO A 192 -5.76 -8.44 17.16
N GLU A 193 -7.02 -8.49 16.74
CA GLU A 193 -7.49 -9.25 15.58
C GLU A 193 -6.98 -8.65 14.28
N GLN A 194 -7.00 -7.32 14.14
CA GLN A 194 -6.45 -6.63 12.97
C GLN A 194 -4.94 -6.89 12.86
N ALA A 195 -4.19 -6.69 13.95
CA ALA A 195 -2.74 -6.94 13.93
C ALA A 195 -2.41 -8.42 13.66
N ALA A 196 -3.22 -9.36 14.15
CA ALA A 196 -3.05 -10.78 13.83
C ALA A 196 -3.32 -11.07 12.35
N ALA A 197 -4.35 -10.44 11.75
CA ALA A 197 -4.65 -10.57 10.34
C ALA A 197 -3.53 -10.05 9.44
N VAL A 198 -2.94 -8.89 9.77
CA VAL A 198 -1.79 -8.33 9.03
C VAL A 198 -0.62 -9.30 9.06
N ARG A 199 -0.25 -9.82 10.23
CA ARG A 199 0.84 -10.82 10.35
C ARG A 199 0.56 -12.09 9.56
N ALA A 200 -0.69 -12.56 9.55
CA ALA A 200 -1.08 -13.76 8.82
C ALA A 200 -1.01 -13.55 7.30
N GLU A 201 -1.51 -12.42 6.78
CA GLU A 201 -1.40 -12.07 5.36
C GLU A 201 0.07 -11.95 4.95
N ALA A 202 0.87 -11.28 5.78
CA ALA A 202 2.30 -11.10 5.56
C ALA A 202 3.06 -12.43 5.50
N ALA A 203 2.81 -13.33 6.45
CA ALA A 203 3.41 -14.67 6.43
C ALA A 203 2.94 -15.49 5.22
N GLY A 204 1.66 -15.39 4.84
CA GLY A 204 1.09 -16.07 3.68
C GLY A 204 1.69 -15.60 2.35
N LEU A 205 1.87 -14.28 2.19
CA LEU A 205 2.51 -13.70 1.03
C LEU A 205 4.01 -14.03 0.97
N ALA A 206 4.74 -13.95 2.08
CA ALA A 206 6.13 -14.39 2.14
C ALA A 206 6.30 -15.84 1.68
N ALA A 207 5.44 -16.75 2.15
CA ALA A 207 5.45 -18.14 1.71
C ALA A 207 5.12 -18.31 0.21
N ARG A 208 4.27 -17.45 -0.37
CA ARG A 208 4.03 -17.42 -1.83
C ARG A 208 5.28 -16.98 -2.59
N ILE A 209 5.92 -15.90 -2.13
CA ILE A 209 7.16 -15.38 -2.69
C ILE A 209 8.27 -16.43 -2.65
N ASP A 210 8.42 -17.17 -1.55
CA ASP A 210 9.40 -18.26 -1.43
C ASP A 210 9.21 -19.39 -2.45
N ARG A 211 7.98 -19.57 -2.95
CA ARG A 211 7.65 -20.52 -4.02
C ARG A 211 7.74 -19.91 -5.42
N GLY A 212 8.15 -18.65 -5.54
CA GLY A 212 8.19 -17.90 -6.79
C GLY A 212 6.82 -17.39 -7.27
N ASP A 213 5.78 -17.48 -6.45
CA ASP A 213 4.43 -17.03 -6.80
C ASP A 213 4.34 -15.51 -6.63
N THR A 214 4.62 -14.81 -7.73
CA THR A 214 4.62 -13.35 -7.83
C THR A 214 3.75 -12.92 -8.99
N TRP A 215 2.43 -12.90 -8.76
CA TRP A 215 1.42 -12.68 -9.81
C TRP A 215 1.61 -11.39 -10.62
N TRP A 216 2.32 -10.41 -10.08
CA TRP A 216 2.59 -9.13 -10.71
C TRP A 216 3.77 -9.15 -11.69
N ALA A 217 4.74 -10.04 -11.50
CA ALA A 217 6.06 -9.91 -12.12
C ALA A 217 6.00 -10.04 -13.65
N GLU A 218 5.31 -11.05 -14.18
CA GLU A 218 5.28 -11.35 -15.62
C GLU A 218 4.80 -10.17 -16.46
N ARG A 219 3.69 -9.54 -16.05
CA ARG A 219 3.08 -8.43 -16.81
C ARG A 219 3.78 -7.09 -16.58
N TRP A 220 4.26 -6.82 -15.37
CA TRP A 220 4.57 -5.46 -14.95
C TRP A 220 6.07 -5.14 -14.87
N THR A 221 6.96 -6.14 -14.94
CA THR A 221 8.42 -5.94 -14.90
C THR A 221 8.91 -4.94 -15.95
N HIS A 222 8.33 -4.98 -17.15
CA HIS A 222 8.74 -4.13 -18.27
C HIS A 222 7.82 -2.92 -18.50
N TRP A 223 6.75 -2.77 -17.70
CA TRP A 223 5.82 -1.66 -17.88
C TRP A 223 6.49 -0.31 -17.60
N ARG A 224 6.23 0.71 -18.43
CA ARG A 224 6.68 2.09 -18.24
C ARG A 224 5.52 3.07 -18.33
N PRO A 225 5.52 4.16 -17.56
CA PRO A 225 4.57 5.24 -17.76
C PRO A 225 4.81 5.88 -19.14
N ALA A 226 3.74 6.38 -19.76
CA ALA A 226 3.90 7.19 -20.97
C ALA A 226 4.66 8.49 -20.63
N ALA A 227 5.50 8.99 -21.54
CA ALA A 227 6.37 10.14 -21.28
C ALA A 227 5.63 11.42 -20.82
N GLN A 228 4.37 11.59 -21.25
CA GLN A 228 3.51 12.70 -20.87
C GLN A 228 2.84 12.55 -19.50
N TRP A 229 3.04 11.44 -18.78
CA TRP A 229 2.46 11.20 -17.45
C TRP A 229 3.31 11.85 -16.36
N THR A 230 3.23 13.18 -16.28
CA THR A 230 3.80 14.00 -15.21
C THR A 230 2.82 14.18 -14.05
N ALA A 231 3.25 14.76 -12.93
CA ALA A 231 2.35 15.11 -11.82
C ALA A 231 1.05 15.77 -12.33
N PRO A 232 -0.13 15.18 -12.06
CA PRO A 232 -1.38 15.84 -12.43
C PRO A 232 -1.59 17.08 -11.54
N PRO A 233 -2.37 18.08 -12.01
CA PRO A 233 -2.78 19.17 -11.14
C PRO A 233 -3.57 18.60 -9.95
N PRO A 234 -3.59 19.29 -8.80
CA PRO A 234 -4.48 18.93 -7.71
C PRO A 234 -5.94 18.90 -8.24
N PRO A 235 -6.80 18.01 -7.71
CA PRO A 235 -8.21 18.03 -8.05
C PRO A 235 -8.82 19.41 -7.78
N ALA A 236 -9.79 19.81 -8.60
CA ALA A 236 -10.52 21.06 -8.45
C ALA A 236 -11.42 21.06 -7.20
#